data_AF-A0A920EP22-F1
#
_entry.id   AF-A0A920EP22-F1
#
_cell.length_a   1.000
_cell.length_b   1.000
_cell.length_c   1.000
_cell.angle_alpha   90.00
_cell.angle_beta   90.00
_cell.angle_gamma   90.00
#
_symmetry.space_group_name_H-M   'P 1'
#
loop_
_entity.id
_entity.type
_entity.pdbx_description
1 polymer ?
#
loop_
_entity_poly.entity_id
_entity_poly.type
_entity_poly.pdbx_seq_one_letter_code
_entity_poly.pdbx_strand_id
1 'polypeptide(L)'
;MLLESVIWHFQPLWCCGLEPGLIALENGADLALANKESMVAAGNLVKQKAFKNNCKLIPVDSEHSAIFQALHGENVNSIERVILTASGGAFRDWTIEEIAKATPEQASTHPNWNMGQRITIDSASMFNKALEVIEAKELLIWRQSKLRFLCIHSL
;
A
#
# COMPACT_ATOMS: atom_id res chain seq x y z
N MET A 1 7.93 -27.03 9.71
CA MET A 1 8.70 -26.52 8.56
C MET A 1 8.18 -25.12 8.21
N LEU A 2 8.36 -24.16 9.12
CA LEU A 2 8.01 -22.75 8.92
C LEU A 2 8.98 -21.97 9.83
N LEU A 3 9.56 -20.88 9.34
CA LEU A 3 10.55 -19.98 9.98
C LEU A 3 12.04 -20.17 9.61
N GLU A 4 12.37 -20.32 8.32
CA GLU A 4 13.73 -20.00 7.82
C GLU A 4 13.76 -18.85 6.80
N SER A 5 12.62 -18.27 6.40
CA SER A 5 12.62 -17.06 5.58
C SER A 5 12.71 -15.82 6.47
N VAL A 6 13.83 -15.09 6.37
CA VAL A 6 14.01 -13.80 7.04
C VAL A 6 12.98 -12.82 6.47
N ILE A 7 11.97 -12.49 7.27
CA ILE A 7 10.96 -11.49 6.93
C ILE A 7 11.56 -10.10 7.19
N TRP A 8 11.88 -9.37 6.12
CA TRP A 8 12.35 -7.98 6.25
C TRP A 8 11.16 -7.02 6.30
N HIS A 9 10.99 -6.34 7.44
CA HIS A 9 10.05 -5.23 7.61
C HIS A 9 10.84 -3.92 7.61
N PHE A 10 10.65 -3.10 6.58
CA PHE A 10 11.34 -1.82 6.45
C PHE A 10 10.37 -0.75 5.92
N GLN A 11 10.11 0.28 6.71
CA GLN A 11 9.45 1.53 6.28
C GLN A 11 10.44 2.70 6.32
N PRO A 12 11.36 2.81 5.34
CA PRO A 12 12.24 3.96 5.22
C PRO A 12 11.53 5.13 4.52
N LEU A 13 12.17 6.30 4.45
CA LEU A 13 11.66 7.43 3.68
C LEU A 13 11.54 7.06 2.19
N TRP A 14 10.33 7.18 1.62
CA TRP A 14 10.07 7.06 0.18
C TRP A 14 10.59 5.75 -0.41
N CYS A 15 11.40 5.79 -1.47
CA CYS A 15 11.88 4.62 -2.19
C CYS A 15 13.21 4.09 -1.64
N CYS A 16 13.71 4.59 -0.51
CA CYS A 16 14.94 4.09 0.11
C CYS A 16 14.84 2.61 0.50
N GLY A 17 13.63 2.04 0.53
CA GLY A 17 13.40 0.62 0.79
C GLY A 17 13.63 -0.28 -0.42
N LEU A 18 13.78 0.30 -1.62
CA LEU A 18 13.88 -0.46 -2.85
C LEU A 18 15.18 -1.28 -2.90
N GLU A 19 16.33 -0.63 -2.74
CA GLU A 19 17.64 -1.30 -2.77
C GLU A 19 17.77 -2.41 -1.73
N PRO A 20 17.52 -2.17 -0.42
CA PRO A 20 17.59 -3.25 0.57
C PRO A 20 16.55 -4.35 0.31
N GLY A 21 15.36 -4.01 -0.20
CA GLY A 21 14.35 -5.00 -0.59
C GLY A 21 14.79 -5.87 -1.76
N LEU A 22 15.45 -5.31 -2.77
CA LEU A 22 16.00 -6.06 -3.89
C LEU A 22 17.14 -6.98 -3.44
N ILE A 23 18.02 -6.51 -2.56
CA ILE A 23 19.10 -7.31 -1.98
C ILE A 23 18.52 -8.49 -1.16
N ALA A 24 17.46 -8.26 -0.37
CA ALA A 24 16.80 -9.34 0.36
C ALA A 24 16.27 -10.42 -0.59
N LEU A 25 15.59 -10.03 -1.67
CA LEU A 25 15.10 -10.95 -2.71
C LEU A 25 16.25 -11.69 -3.42
N GLU A 26 17.39 -11.04 -3.65
CA GLU A 26 18.58 -11.68 -4.23
C GLU A 26 19.16 -12.79 -3.34
N ASN A 27 19.00 -12.66 -2.03
CA ASN A 27 19.46 -13.65 -1.05
C ASN A 27 18.40 -14.73 -0.76
N GLY A 28 17.30 -14.78 -1.52
CA GLY A 28 16.27 -15.80 -1.36
C GLY A 28 15.29 -15.51 -0.21
N ALA A 29 15.27 -14.30 0.34
CA ALA A 29 14.38 -13.93 1.42
C ALA A 29 13.01 -13.47 0.89
N ASP A 30 11.94 -13.95 1.54
CA ASP A 30 10.60 -13.39 1.33
C ASP A 30 10.55 -11.93 1.79
N LEU A 31 9.87 -11.07 1.03
CA LEU A 31 9.80 -9.64 1.32
C LEU A 31 8.42 -9.26 1.87
N ALA A 32 8.38 -8.84 3.14
CA ALA A 32 7.22 -8.20 3.74
C ALA A 32 7.16 -6.73 3.35
N LEU A 33 6.32 -6.43 2.36
CA LEU A 33 6.27 -5.15 1.70
C LEU A 33 5.37 -4.17 2.46
N ALA A 34 6.00 -3.32 3.27
CA ALA A 34 5.34 -2.21 3.94
C ALA A 34 5.50 -0.88 3.20
N ASN A 35 6.46 -0.80 2.26
CA ASN A 35 6.81 0.44 1.58
C ASN A 35 6.19 0.50 0.18
N LYS A 36 4.98 1.07 0.11
CA LYS A 36 4.21 1.22 -1.14
C LYS A 36 4.95 2.01 -2.21
N GLU A 37 5.77 2.98 -1.82
CA GLU A 37 6.51 3.83 -2.75
C GLU A 37 7.51 3.06 -3.60
N SER A 38 8.15 2.02 -3.05
CA SER A 38 9.03 1.15 -3.83
C SER A 38 8.26 0.35 -4.88
N MET A 39 7.04 -0.09 -4.57
CA MET A 39 6.18 -0.77 -5.54
C MET A 39 5.65 0.20 -6.60
N VAL A 40 5.28 1.42 -6.20
CA VAL A 40 4.85 2.47 -7.13
C VAL A 40 5.98 2.84 -8.10
N ALA A 41 7.21 2.99 -7.60
CA ALA A 41 8.35 3.41 -8.40
C ALA A 41 8.93 2.28 -9.27
N ALA A 42 8.96 1.05 -8.76
CA ALA A 42 9.72 -0.05 -9.36
C ALA A 42 9.02 -1.42 -9.29
N GLY A 43 7.68 -1.45 -9.24
CA GLY A 43 6.91 -2.69 -9.05
C GLY A 43 7.25 -3.83 -10.00
N ASN A 44 7.45 -3.54 -11.30
CA ASN A 44 7.88 -4.55 -12.27
C ASN A 44 9.26 -5.14 -11.95
N LEU A 45 10.22 -4.31 -11.54
CA LEU A 45 11.56 -4.75 -11.16
C LEU A 45 11.51 -5.65 -9.91
N VAL A 46 10.76 -5.23 -8.88
CA VAL A 46 10.59 -5.99 -7.63
C VAL A 46 9.94 -7.35 -7.92
N LYS A 47 8.86 -7.39 -8.70
CA LYS A 47 8.19 -8.64 -9.11
C LYS A 47 9.11 -9.57 -9.88
N GLN A 48 9.84 -9.05 -10.87
CA GLN A 48 10.77 -9.87 -11.64
C GLN A 48 11.88 -10.44 -10.77
N LYS A 49 12.38 -9.66 -9.80
CA LYS A 49 13.40 -10.13 -8.86
C LYS A 49 12.87 -11.23 -7.94
N ALA A 50 11.69 -11.03 -7.36
CA ALA A 50 11.03 -12.04 -6.53
C ALA A 50 10.78 -13.35 -7.30
N PHE A 51 10.26 -13.24 -8.53
CA PHE A 51 10.02 -14.39 -9.40
C PHE A 51 11.32 -15.14 -9.74
N LYS A 52 12.38 -14.42 -10.14
CA LYS A 52 13.68 -15.01 -10.50
C LYS A 52 14.32 -15.77 -9.33
N ASN A 53 14.17 -15.28 -8.11
CA ASN A 53 14.77 -15.88 -6.91
C ASN A 53 13.80 -16.77 -6.11
N ASN A 54 12.63 -17.10 -6.66
CA ASN A 54 11.60 -17.92 -6.00
C ASN A 54 11.18 -17.41 -4.60
N CYS A 55 11.12 -16.09 -4.44
CA CYS A 55 10.73 -15.41 -3.21
C CYS A 55 9.28 -14.93 -3.29
N LYS A 56 8.62 -14.77 -2.14
CA LYS A 56 7.28 -14.22 -2.03
C LYS A 56 7.32 -12.72 -1.73
N LEU A 57 6.35 -12.00 -2.29
CA LEU A 57 6.00 -10.63 -1.89
C LEU A 57 4.77 -10.70 -1.01
N ILE A 58 4.89 -10.24 0.23
CA ILE A 58 3.83 -10.30 1.25
C ILE A 58 3.40 -8.87 1.56
N PRO A 59 2.22 -8.41 1.16
CA PRO A 59 1.77 -7.04 1.46
C PRO A 59 1.54 -6.85 2.96
N VAL A 60 2.09 -5.77 3.52
CA VAL A 60 1.91 -5.38 4.93
C VAL A 60 1.01 -4.18 5.07
N ASP A 61 0.86 -3.36 4.02
CA ASP A 61 -0.09 -2.25 4.02
C ASP A 61 -1.51 -2.76 4.30
N SER A 62 -2.28 -2.03 5.10
CA SER A 62 -3.49 -2.56 5.74
C SER A 62 -4.52 -3.08 4.74
N GLU A 63 -4.80 -2.32 3.70
CA GLU A 63 -5.78 -2.63 2.67
C GLU A 63 -5.32 -3.81 1.82
N HIS A 64 -4.05 -3.85 1.41
CA HIS A 64 -3.51 -4.95 0.59
C HIS A 64 -3.33 -6.22 1.40
N SER A 65 -2.99 -6.11 2.68
CA SER A 65 -2.96 -7.23 3.62
C SER A 65 -4.37 -7.80 3.83
N ALA A 66 -5.38 -6.93 3.99
CA ALA A 66 -6.78 -7.36 4.09
C ALA A 66 -7.24 -8.10 2.83
N ILE A 67 -6.89 -7.58 1.64
CA ILE A 67 -7.14 -8.27 0.37
C ILE A 67 -6.40 -9.60 0.34
N PHE A 68 -5.11 -9.62 0.64
CA PHE A 68 -4.29 -10.84 0.59
C PHE A 68 -4.85 -11.95 1.49
N GLN A 69 -5.33 -11.60 2.68
CA GLN A 69 -5.98 -12.52 3.60
C GLN A 69 -7.34 -12.99 3.09
N ALA A 70 -8.18 -12.07 2.59
CA ALA A 70 -9.50 -12.39 2.07
C ALA A 70 -9.46 -13.31 0.83
N LEU A 71 -8.35 -13.29 0.08
CA LEU A 71 -8.19 -14.10 -1.13
C LEU A 71 -7.44 -15.41 -0.89
N HIS A 72 -7.04 -15.69 0.35
CA HIS A 72 -6.27 -16.88 0.66
C HIS A 72 -7.08 -18.15 0.40
N GLY A 73 -6.67 -18.96 -0.58
CA GLY A 73 -7.36 -20.18 -0.98
C GLY A 73 -8.49 -19.98 -1.99
N GLU A 74 -8.77 -18.73 -2.37
CA GLU A 74 -9.85 -18.40 -3.32
C GLU A 74 -9.38 -18.44 -4.77
N ASN A 75 -10.30 -18.76 -5.69
CA ASN A 75 -10.02 -18.69 -7.12
C ASN A 75 -10.05 -17.24 -7.57
N VAL A 76 -8.88 -16.70 -7.93
CA VAL A 76 -8.78 -15.32 -8.40
C VAL A 76 -9.73 -14.99 -9.57
N ASN A 77 -10.05 -15.95 -10.45
CA ASN A 77 -10.96 -15.67 -11.56
C ASN A 77 -12.43 -15.44 -11.13
N SER A 78 -12.82 -15.87 -9.92
CA SER A 78 -14.18 -15.66 -9.40
C SER A 78 -14.44 -14.24 -8.88
N ILE A 79 -13.39 -13.44 -8.66
CA ILE A 79 -13.54 -12.13 -8.05
C ILE A 79 -14.17 -11.14 -9.04
N GLU A 80 -15.34 -10.63 -8.70
CA GLU A 80 -16.02 -9.58 -9.46
C GLU A 80 -15.34 -8.21 -9.24
N ARG A 81 -15.03 -7.89 -7.98
CA ARG A 81 -14.62 -6.54 -7.57
C ARG A 81 -13.70 -6.56 -6.34
N VAL A 82 -12.76 -5.62 -6.32
CA VAL A 82 -11.94 -5.30 -5.14
C VAL A 82 -12.26 -3.87 -4.72
N ILE A 83 -12.53 -3.67 -3.43
CA ILE A 83 -12.85 -2.35 -2.88
C ILE A 83 -11.68 -1.92 -1.99
N LEU A 84 -11.00 -0.84 -2.38
CA LEU A 84 -10.02 -0.17 -1.53
C LEU A 84 -10.75 0.88 -0.70
N THR A 85 -10.80 0.66 0.60
CA THR A 85 -11.40 1.59 1.56
C THR A 85 -10.46 2.74 1.83
N ALA A 86 -10.97 3.94 2.10
CA ALA A 86 -10.18 5.10 2.52
C ALA A 86 -10.84 5.82 3.70
N SER A 87 -10.04 6.40 4.59
CA SER A 87 -10.56 7.22 5.71
C SER A 87 -11.09 8.58 5.25
N GLY A 88 -10.53 9.14 4.17
CA GLY A 88 -10.78 10.50 3.69
C GLY A 88 -9.85 11.56 4.29
N GLY A 89 -9.05 11.20 5.30
CA GLY A 89 -8.09 12.11 5.94
C GLY A 89 -8.72 13.31 6.65
N ALA A 90 -7.88 14.31 6.95
CA ALA A 90 -8.26 15.51 7.70
C ALA A 90 -9.38 16.34 7.05
N PHE A 91 -9.40 16.35 5.71
CA PHE A 91 -10.24 17.27 4.92
C PHE A 91 -11.46 16.59 4.30
N ARG A 92 -11.80 15.37 4.73
CA ARG A 92 -12.90 14.59 4.17
C ARG A 92 -14.22 15.37 4.08
N ASP A 93 -14.54 16.07 5.17
CA ASP A 93 -15.82 16.74 5.35
C ASP A 93 -15.72 18.26 5.04
N TRP A 94 -14.60 18.70 4.48
CA TRP A 94 -14.37 20.10 4.09
C TRP A 94 -14.89 20.37 2.68
N THR A 95 -15.35 21.59 2.46
CA THR A 95 -15.66 22.12 1.14
C THR A 95 -14.38 22.33 0.32
N ILE A 96 -14.52 22.43 -1.00
CA ILE A 96 -13.39 22.68 -1.91
C ILE A 96 -12.74 24.03 -1.57
N GLU A 97 -13.54 25.03 -1.19
CA GLU A 97 -13.09 26.37 -0.81
C GLU A 97 -12.29 26.37 0.50
N GLU A 98 -12.66 25.50 1.45
CA GLU A 98 -11.92 25.29 2.70
C GLU A 98 -10.60 24.56 2.45
N ILE A 99 -10.63 23.50 1.62
CA ILE A 99 -9.42 22.75 1.22
C ILE A 99 -8.40 23.68 0.56
N ALA A 100 -8.86 24.61 -0.29
CA ALA A 100 -7.98 25.58 -0.97
C ALA A 100 -7.22 26.52 0.00
N LYS A 101 -7.67 26.64 1.25
CA LYS A 101 -7.05 27.48 2.29
C LYS A 101 -6.36 26.67 3.38
N ALA A 102 -6.29 25.36 3.24
CA ALA A 102 -5.75 24.46 4.25
C ALA A 102 -4.26 24.74 4.52
N THR A 103 -3.86 24.63 5.78
CA THR A 103 -2.45 24.75 6.19
C THR A 103 -1.80 23.38 6.44
N PRO A 104 -0.46 23.28 6.38
CA PRO A 104 0.26 22.05 6.75
C PRO A 104 -0.10 21.54 8.15
N GLU A 105 -0.30 22.44 9.11
CA GLU A 105 -0.68 22.08 10.48
C GLU A 105 -2.05 21.39 10.52
N GLN A 106 -3.02 21.87 9.74
CA GLN A 106 -4.34 21.25 9.64
C GLN A 106 -4.25 19.87 8.96
N ALA A 107 -3.45 19.78 7.89
CA ALA A 107 -3.21 18.52 7.18
C ALA A 107 -2.45 17.49 8.04
N SER A 108 -1.67 17.94 9.03
CA SER A 108 -0.85 17.10 9.91
C SER A 108 -1.63 16.38 11.02
N THR A 109 -2.96 16.52 11.03
CA THR A 109 -3.86 15.88 11.99
C THR A 109 -4.66 14.77 11.29
N HIS A 110 -4.79 13.59 11.91
CA HIS A 110 -5.63 12.51 11.36
C HIS A 110 -6.72 12.12 12.36
N PRO A 111 -7.99 11.99 11.94
CA PRO A 111 -9.10 11.74 12.87
C PRO A 111 -9.01 10.40 13.59
N ASN A 112 -8.47 9.37 12.91
CA ASN A 112 -8.55 7.99 13.40
C ASN A 112 -7.21 7.35 13.78
N TRP A 113 -6.08 7.91 13.37
CA TRP A 113 -4.79 7.19 13.37
C TRP A 113 -3.66 8.08 13.86
N ASN A 114 -2.75 7.51 14.66
CA ASN A 114 -1.49 8.15 15.03
C ASN A 114 -0.38 7.59 14.13
N MET A 115 0.04 8.37 13.13
CA MET A 115 0.97 7.95 12.08
C MET A 115 2.10 8.96 11.87
N GLY A 116 3.10 8.59 11.08
CA GLY A 116 4.16 9.51 10.68
C GLY A 116 3.62 10.73 9.91
N GLN A 117 4.28 11.88 10.07
CA GLN A 117 3.81 13.15 9.51
C GLN A 117 3.53 13.10 8.01
N ARG A 118 4.40 12.44 7.24
CA ARG A 118 4.21 12.33 5.79
C ARG A 118 2.94 11.57 5.41
N ILE A 119 2.74 10.35 5.94
CA ILE A 119 1.55 9.56 5.62
C ILE A 119 0.26 10.26 6.09
N THR A 120 0.35 11.06 7.16
CA THR A 120 -0.77 11.91 7.61
C THR A 120 -1.12 12.99 6.58
N ILE A 121 -0.13 13.73 6.06
CA ILE A 121 -0.33 14.72 4.98
C ILE A 121 -0.84 14.05 3.69
N ASP A 122 -0.24 12.91 3.32
CA ASP A 122 -0.65 12.14 2.14
C ASP A 122 -2.10 11.62 2.29
N SER A 123 -2.54 11.31 3.52
CA SER A 123 -3.92 10.92 3.80
C SER A 123 -4.88 12.11 3.69
N ALA A 124 -4.51 13.29 4.20
CA ALA A 124 -5.33 14.50 4.10
C ALA A 124 -5.58 14.93 2.64
N SER A 125 -4.60 14.72 1.76
CA SER A 125 -4.71 15.00 0.32
C SER A 125 -5.27 13.84 -0.51
N MET A 126 -5.56 12.70 0.12
CA MET A 126 -5.87 11.41 -0.54
C MET A 126 -4.75 10.87 -1.44
N PHE A 127 -3.56 11.48 -1.45
CA PHE A 127 -2.40 11.02 -2.19
C PHE A 127 -1.93 9.64 -1.71
N ASN A 128 -2.04 9.35 -0.41
CA ASN A 128 -1.75 8.02 0.14
C ASN A 128 -2.60 6.96 -0.57
N LYS A 129 -3.91 7.21 -0.74
CA LYS A 129 -4.79 6.29 -1.44
C LYS A 129 -4.43 6.16 -2.92
N ALA A 130 -4.00 7.24 -3.58
CA ALA A 130 -3.52 7.16 -4.96
C ALA A 130 -2.29 6.25 -5.11
N LEU A 131 -1.35 6.29 -4.16
CA LEU A 131 -0.19 5.39 -4.15
C LEU A 131 -0.61 3.92 -3.97
N GLU A 132 -1.52 3.66 -3.03
CA GLU A 132 -2.03 2.31 -2.78
C GLU A 132 -2.76 1.70 -3.98
N VAL A 133 -3.33 2.52 -4.86
CA VAL A 133 -3.97 2.06 -6.10
C VAL A 133 -2.95 1.58 -7.10
N ILE A 134 -1.88 2.34 -7.26
CA ILE A 134 -0.78 1.96 -8.13
C ILE A 134 -0.11 0.70 -7.55
N GLU A 135 0.11 0.66 -6.25
CA GLU A 135 0.62 -0.52 -5.56
C GLU A 135 -0.30 -1.73 -5.75
N ALA A 136 -1.63 -1.58 -5.61
CA ALA A 136 -2.57 -2.67 -5.81
C ALA A 136 -2.50 -3.20 -7.24
N LYS A 137 -2.37 -2.32 -8.24
CA LYS A 137 -2.15 -2.71 -9.64
C LYS A 137 -0.81 -3.44 -9.82
N GLU A 138 0.23 -3.02 -9.11
CA GLU A 138 1.54 -3.64 -9.23
C GLU A 138 1.62 -4.99 -8.52
N LEU A 139 1.14 -5.10 -7.28
CA LEU A 139 1.15 -6.34 -6.49
C LEU A 139 0.18 -7.39 -7.03
N LEU A 140 -1.02 -6.95 -7.39
CA LEU A 140 -2.10 -7.84 -7.74
C LEU A 140 -2.12 -7.94 -9.28
N ILE A 141 -2.08 -9.17 -9.84
CA ILE A 141 -2.03 -9.48 -11.30
C ILE A 141 -3.36 -9.14 -12.03
N TRP A 142 -4.15 -8.20 -11.52
CA TRP A 142 -5.53 -7.96 -11.96
C TRP A 142 -5.59 -6.83 -12.97
N ARG A 143 -6.57 -6.92 -13.87
CA ARG A 143 -6.98 -5.76 -14.67
C ARG A 143 -7.53 -4.67 -13.76
N GLN A 144 -7.09 -3.42 -14.00
CA GLN A 144 -7.53 -2.21 -13.28
C GLN A 144 -9.06 -2.06 -13.22
N SER A 145 -9.80 -2.65 -14.16
CA SER A 145 -11.26 -2.56 -14.26
C SER A 145 -12.03 -3.14 -13.07
N LYS A 146 -11.40 -3.93 -12.20
CA LYS A 146 -12.06 -4.54 -11.03
C LYS A 146 -11.89 -3.72 -9.73
N LEU A 147 -11.05 -2.68 -9.73
CA LEU A 147 -10.79 -1.84 -8.56
C LEU A 147 -11.87 -0.75 -8.41
N ARG A 148 -12.46 -0.65 -7.22
CA ARG A 148 -13.34 0.45 -6.83
C ARG A 148 -12.88 1.08 -5.52
N PHE A 149 -13.28 2.33 -5.33
CA PHE A 149 -13.00 3.12 -4.14
C PHE A 149 -14.24 3.29 -3.30
N LEU A 150 -14.06 3.18 -1.99
CA LEU A 150 -15.09 3.54 -1.04
C LEU A 150 -14.45 4.33 0.10
N CYS A 151 -14.79 5.62 0.20
CA CYS A 151 -14.47 6.37 1.41
C CYS A 151 -15.47 5.94 2.49
N ILE A 152 -14.99 5.31 3.56
CA ILE A 152 -15.85 4.80 4.62
C ILE A 152 -16.06 5.90 5.67
N HIS A 153 -17.32 6.13 6.05
CA HIS A 153 -17.72 7.22 6.94
C HIS A 153 -17.35 6.96 8.41
N SER A 154 -17.00 5.73 8.79
CA SER A 154 -16.71 5.33 10.17
C SER A 154 -15.84 4.07 10.23
N LEU A 155 -14.73 4.15 10.97
CA LEU A 155 -14.06 3.02 11.65
C LEU A 155 -14.00 3.37 13.13
#